data_AF-A0A455W0E5-F1
#
_entry.id   AF-A0A455W0E5-F1
#
_cell.length_a   1.000
_cell.length_b   1.000
_cell.length_c   1.000
_cell.angle_alpha   90.00
_cell.angle_beta   90.00
_cell.angle_gamma   90.00
#
_symmetry.space_group_name_H-M   'P 1'
#
loop_
_entity.id
_entity.type
_entity.pdbx_description
1 polymer ?
#
loop_
_entity_poly.entity_id
_entity_poly.type
_entity_poly.pdbx_seq_one_letter_code
_entity_poly.pdbx_strand_id
1 'polypeptide(L)'
;MNQALVRTALKLNAAFSGISGLFLLFVPDLTGRLIGVGAPLALQALGLGLLIFSMDLLHQATRDKIAGWRVLYASAGDFIWVLGSILGVILWGSHLTAQ
;
A
#
# COMPACT_ATOMS: atom_id res chain seq x y z
N MET A 1 -9.28 -4.74 -23.08
CA MET A 1 -8.61 -4.00 -21.98
C MET A 1 -7.41 -3.28 -22.56
N ASN A 2 -7.29 -1.96 -22.40
CA ASN A 2 -6.17 -1.21 -22.97
C ASN A 2 -4.88 -1.51 -22.17
N GLN A 3 -3.98 -2.29 -22.77
CA GLN A 3 -2.76 -2.78 -22.11
C GLN A 3 -1.81 -1.64 -21.70
N ALA A 4 -1.79 -0.54 -22.47
CA ALA A 4 -1.00 0.64 -22.12
C ALA A 4 -1.54 1.32 -20.85
N LEU A 5 -2.87 1.47 -20.76
CA LEU A 5 -3.53 2.07 -19.59
C LEU A 5 -3.28 1.24 -18.32
N VAL A 6 -3.36 -0.09 -18.43
CA VAL A 6 -3.10 -1.02 -17.31
C VAL A 6 -1.65 -0.95 -16.85
N ARG A 7 -0.67 -0.89 -17.77
CA ARG A 7 0.75 -0.70 -17.40
C ARG A 7 0.95 0.60 -16.64
N THR A 8 0.37 1.69 -17.12
CA THR A 8 0.50 2.99 -16.46
C THR A 8 -0.11 2.95 -15.07
N ALA A 9 -1.30 2.36 -14.91
CA ALA A 9 -1.94 2.19 -13.62
C ALA A 9 -1.08 1.37 -12.65
N LEU A 10 -0.52 0.23 -13.09
CA LEU A 10 0.37 -0.59 -12.27
C LEU A 10 1.64 0.17 -11.84
N LYS A 11 2.26 0.92 -12.76
CA LYS A 11 3.46 1.71 -12.45
C LYS A 11 3.18 2.83 -11.46
N LEU A 12 2.07 3.56 -11.64
CA LEU A 12 1.67 4.63 -10.73
C LEU A 12 1.34 4.08 -9.34
N ASN A 13 0.63 2.95 -9.28
CA ASN A 13 0.31 2.32 -8.01
C ASN A 13 1.59 1.83 -7.31
N ALA A 14 2.49 1.19 -8.05
CA ALA A 14 3.78 0.77 -7.50
C ALA A 14 4.60 1.94 -6.99
N ALA A 15 4.65 3.06 -7.72
CA ALA A 15 5.37 4.26 -7.28
C ALA A 15 4.75 4.85 -6.01
N PHE A 16 3.42 4.95 -5.95
CA PHE A 16 2.71 5.46 -4.78
C PHE A 16 2.94 4.56 -3.56
N SER A 17 2.68 3.25 -3.67
CA SER A 17 2.92 2.29 -2.60
C SER A 17 4.39 2.26 -2.17
N GLY A 18 5.33 2.37 -3.12
CA GLY A 18 6.75 2.42 -2.84
C GLY A 18 7.13 3.64 -2.00
N ILE A 19 6.69 4.83 -2.42
CA ILE A 19 6.93 6.07 -1.68
C ILE A 19 6.30 5.99 -0.28
N SER A 20 5.02 5.61 -0.17
CA SER A 20 4.34 5.44 1.12
C SER A 20 5.06 4.43 2.01
N GLY A 21 5.51 3.31 1.43
CA GLY A 21 6.27 2.28 2.13
C GLY A 21 7.59 2.79 2.70
N LEU A 22 8.33 3.58 1.92
CA LEU A 22 9.58 4.21 2.37
C LEU A 22 9.35 5.16 3.55
N PHE A 23 8.34 6.02 3.48
CA PHE A 23 8.01 6.94 4.57
C PHE A 23 7.63 6.19 5.85
N LEU A 24 6.76 5.20 5.73
CA LEU A 24 6.30 4.39 6.85
C LEU A 24 7.41 3.53 7.47
N LEU A 25 8.37 3.04 6.67
CA LEU A 25 9.46 2.20 7.15
C LEU A 25 10.59 3.01 7.80
N PHE A 26 11.02 4.11 7.15
CA PHE A 26 12.21 4.85 7.57
C PHE A 26 11.91 6.09 8.43
N VAL A 27 10.69 6.63 8.35
CA VAL A 27 10.30 7.83 9.12
C VAL A 27 8.95 7.64 9.83
N PRO A 28 8.73 6.51 10.54
CA PRO A 28 7.43 6.15 11.11
C PRO A 28 6.91 7.17 12.13
N ASP A 29 7.78 7.80 12.92
CA ASP A 29 7.36 8.77 13.94
C ASP A 29 6.80 10.05 13.31
N LEU A 30 7.41 10.54 12.23
CA LEU A 30 6.91 11.72 11.50
C LEU A 30 5.60 11.37 10.82
N THR A 31 5.55 10.24 10.10
CA THR A 31 4.34 9.80 9.42
C THR A 31 3.21 9.55 10.42
N GLY A 32 3.50 8.89 11.54
CA GLY A 32 2.58 8.65 12.64
C GLY A 32 2.02 9.95 13.23
N ARG A 33 2.85 10.98 13.45
CA ARG A 33 2.39 12.30 13.89
C ARG A 33 1.49 12.99 12.87
N LEU A 34 1.80 12.89 11.58
CA LEU A 34 0.98 13.48 10.51
C LEU A 34 -0.40 12.84 10.41
N ILE A 35 -0.51 11.54 10.67
CA ILE A 35 -1.77 10.78 10.56
C ILE A 35 -2.45 10.52 11.91
N GLY A 36 -1.86 10.98 13.02
CA GLY A 36 -2.39 10.78 14.37
C GLY A 36 -2.27 9.33 14.90
N VAL A 37 -1.28 8.56 14.44
CA VAL A 37 -1.07 7.16 14.83
C VAL A 37 0.24 7.00 15.61
N GLY A 38 0.11 6.68 16.90
CA GLY A 38 1.23 6.45 17.83
C GLY A 38 1.76 5.01 17.85
N ALA A 39 1.91 4.36 16.68
CA ALA A 39 2.32 2.95 16.60
C ALA A 39 3.47 2.73 15.60
N PRO A 40 4.71 3.14 15.91
CA PRO A 40 5.83 3.13 14.96
C PRO A 40 6.14 1.74 14.38
N LEU A 41 6.07 0.70 15.21
CA LEU A 41 6.29 -0.68 14.78
C LEU A 41 5.26 -1.16 13.76
N ALA A 42 3.99 -0.79 13.96
CA ALA A 42 2.91 -1.13 13.03
C ALA A 42 3.09 -0.37 11.71
N LEU A 43 3.49 0.90 11.77
CA LEU A 43 3.81 1.69 10.57
C LEU A 43 4.98 1.08 9.80
N GLN A 44 6.05 0.66 10.48
CA GLN A 44 7.18 -0.01 9.83
C GLN A 44 6.78 -1.34 9.18
N ALA A 45 5.98 -2.16 9.86
CA ALA A 45 5.48 -3.42 9.32
C ALA A 45 4.60 -3.19 8.07
N LEU A 46 3.72 -2.19 8.11
CA LEU A 46 2.92 -1.76 6.95
C LEU A 46 3.82 -1.25 5.83
N GLY A 47 4.85 -0.47 6.15
CA GLY A 47 5.82 0.06 5.20
C GLY A 47 6.57 -1.04 4.46
N LEU A 48 7.03 -2.06 5.19
CA LEU A 48 7.66 -3.25 4.60
C LEU A 48 6.72 -3.99 3.63
N GLY A 49 5.46 -4.18 4.03
CA GLY A 49 4.43 -4.79 3.20
C GLY A 49 4.18 -4.02 1.90
N LEU A 50 4.10 -2.69 2.00
CA LEU A 50 3.94 -1.80 0.83
C LEU A 50 5.13 -1.85 -0.12
N LEU A 51 6.36 -1.99 0.39
CA LEU A 51 7.55 -2.15 -0.45
C LEU A 51 7.54 -3.48 -1.22
N ILE A 52 7.18 -4.58 -0.55
CA ILE A 52 7.04 -5.89 -1.20
C ILE A 52 5.97 -5.83 -2.31
N PHE A 53 4.83 -5.21 -2.00
CA PHE A 53 3.75 -5.01 -2.96
C PHE A 53 4.18 -4.15 -4.15
N SER A 54 4.85 -3.03 -3.90
CA SER A 54 5.40 -2.14 -4.93
C SER A 54 6.37 -2.88 -5.88
N MET A 55 7.27 -3.70 -5.33
CA MET A 55 8.20 -4.50 -6.14
C MET A 55 7.47 -5.51 -7.03
N ASP A 56 6.43 -6.18 -6.50
CA ASP A 56 5.63 -7.10 -7.28
C ASP A 56 4.90 -6.38 -8.44
N LEU A 57 4.28 -5.23 -8.17
CA LEU A 57 3.62 -4.42 -9.19
C LEU A 57 4.58 -3.95 -10.29
N LEU A 58 5.79 -3.48 -9.92
CA LEU A 58 6.83 -3.10 -10.88
C LEU A 58 7.26 -4.29 -11.72
N HIS A 59 7.52 -5.44 -11.10
CA HIS A 59 7.88 -6.68 -11.80
C HIS A 59 6.79 -7.11 -12.79
N GLN A 60 5.52 -6.95 -12.43
CA GLN A 60 4.41 -7.24 -13.32
C GLN A 60 4.30 -6.23 -14.47
N ALA A 61 4.51 -4.95 -14.20
CA ALA A 61 4.45 -3.88 -15.19
C ALA A 61 5.55 -3.99 -16.28
N THR A 62 6.63 -4.73 -16.01
CA THR A 62 7.73 -4.99 -16.96
C THR A 62 7.53 -6.22 -17.84
N ARG A 63 6.52 -7.08 -17.63
CA ARG A 63 6.30 -8.29 -18.44
C ARG A 63 5.56 -8.00 -19.75
N ASP A 64 5.91 -8.67 -20.85
CA ASP A 64 5.33 -8.41 -22.19
C ASP A 64 3.82 -8.65 -22.30
N LYS A 65 3.29 -9.65 -21.61
CA LYS A 65 1.85 -9.91 -21.49
C LYS A 65 1.42 -9.76 -20.04
N ILE A 66 0.60 -8.74 -19.77
CA ILE A 66 -0.03 -8.59 -18.46
C ILE A 66 -1.18 -9.60 -18.38
N ALA A 67 -1.01 -10.61 -17.53
CA ALA A 67 -2.09 -11.55 -17.24
C ALA A 67 -3.18 -10.84 -16.43
N GLY A 68 -4.39 -10.75 -16.98
CA GLY A 68 -5.50 -10.03 -16.33
C GLY A 68 -5.83 -10.52 -14.91
N TRP A 69 -5.60 -11.80 -14.61
CA TRP A 69 -5.78 -12.37 -13.27
C TRP A 69 -4.83 -11.78 -12.23
N ARG A 70 -3.62 -11.37 -12.62
CA ARG A 70 -2.67 -10.75 -11.69
C ARG A 70 -2.96 -9.27 -11.44
N VAL A 71 -3.54 -8.58 -12.43
CA VAL A 71 -4.13 -7.25 -12.26
C VAL A 71 -5.31 -7.34 -11.28
N LEU A 72 -6.15 -8.35 -11.42
CA LEU A 72 -7.25 -8.62 -10.49
C LEU A 72 -6.73 -8.88 -9.07
N TYR A 73 -5.63 -9.61 -8.92
CA TYR A 73 -4.99 -9.86 -7.62
C TYR A 73 -4.40 -8.59 -7.00
N ALA A 74 -3.72 -7.75 -7.79
CA ALA A 74 -3.21 -6.45 -7.35
C ALA A 74 -4.34 -5.52 -6.91
N SER A 75 -5.40 -5.40 -7.73
CA SER A 75 -6.59 -4.62 -7.38
C SER A 75 -7.36 -5.21 -6.20
N ALA A 76 -7.38 -6.54 -6.03
CA ALA A 76 -7.95 -7.19 -4.86
C ALA A 76 -7.11 -6.95 -3.61
N GLY A 77 -5.78 -6.91 -3.73
CA GLY A 77 -4.85 -6.52 -2.66
C GLY A 77 -5.11 -5.08 -2.21
N ASP A 78 -5.21 -4.14 -3.14
CA ASP A 78 -5.59 -2.75 -2.83
C ASP A 78 -6.98 -2.67 -2.21
N PHE A 79 -7.95 -3.45 -2.71
CA PHE A 79 -9.31 -3.45 -2.20
C PHE A 79 -9.36 -4.02 -0.77
N ILE A 80 -8.66 -5.12 -0.52
CA ILE A 80 -8.51 -5.73 0.82
C ILE A 80 -7.75 -4.77 1.74
N TRP A 81 -6.77 -4.02 1.23
CA TRP A 81 -6.05 -3.01 1.99
C TRP A 81 -6.94 -1.85 2.41
N VAL A 82 -7.76 -1.34 1.50
CA VAL A 82 -8.77 -0.30 1.80
C VAL A 82 -9.80 -0.83 2.79
N LEU A 83 -10.31 -2.04 2.59
CA LEU A 83 -11.28 -2.66 3.51
C LEU A 83 -10.67 -2.89 4.89
N GLY A 84 -9.44 -3.39 4.93
CA GLY A 84 -8.70 -3.66 6.16
C GLY A 84 -8.32 -2.40 6.91
N SER A 85 -7.96 -1.32 6.22
CA SER A 85 -7.71 -0.01 6.85
C SER A 85 -8.99 0.63 7.37
N ILE A 86 -10.12 0.55 6.65
CA ILE A 86 -11.44 0.96 7.14
C ILE A 86 -11.81 0.18 8.40
N LEU A 87 -11.73 -1.16 8.35
CA LEU A 87 -12.05 -2.02 9.49
C LEU A 87 -11.10 -1.77 10.66
N GLY A 88 -9.81 -1.58 10.42
CA GLY A 88 -8.83 -1.23 11.44
C GLY A 88 -9.13 0.11 12.11
N VAL A 89 -9.51 1.13 11.34
CA VAL A 89 -9.94 2.43 11.89
C VAL A 89 -11.24 2.28 12.68
N ILE A 90 -12.21 1.49 12.23
CA ILE A 90 -13.47 1.30 12.97
C ILE A 90 -13.25 0.52 14.27
N LEU A 91 -12.48 -0.57 14.22
CA LEU A 91 -12.29 -1.49 15.34
C LEU A 91 -11.27 -0.98 16.36
N TRP A 92 -10.27 -0.23 15.91
CA TRP A 92 -9.14 0.22 16.72
C TRP A 92 -9.00 1.74 16.82
N GLY A 93 -9.78 2.51 16.06
CA GLY A 93 -9.70 3.98 16.04
C GLY A 93 -9.94 4.64 17.40
N SER A 94 -10.78 4.04 18.25
CA SER A 94 -11.01 4.50 19.62
C SER A 94 -9.77 4.37 20.53
N HIS A 95 -8.79 3.53 20.16
CA HIS A 95 -7.52 3.36 20.87
C HIS A 95 -6.36 4.14 20.22
N LEU A 96 -6.58 4.77 19.05
CA LEU A 96 -5.59 5.56 18.32
C LEU A 96 -5.61 7.05 18.71
N THR A 97 -6.69 7.52 19.33
CA THR A 97 -6.70 8.83 19.99
C THR A 97 -5.83 8.78 21.24
N ALA A 98 -4.73 9.55 21.23
CA ALA A 98 -3.90 9.78 22.40
C ALA A 98 -4.77 10.26 23.57
N GLN A 99 -4.62 9.61 24.73
CA GLN A 99 -4.92 10.25 26.02
C GLN A 99 -3.83 11.26 26.33
#